data_AF-A0AAP8T2A5-F1
#
_entry.id   AF-A0AAP8T2A5-F1
#
_cell.length_a   1.000
_cell.length_b   1.000
_cell.length_c   1.000
_cell.angle_alpha   90.00
_cell.angle_beta   90.00
_cell.angle_gamma   90.00
#
_symmetry.space_group_name_H-M   'P 1'
#
loop_
_entity.id
_entity.type
_entity.pdbx_description
1 polymer ?
#
loop_
_entity_poly.entity_id
_entity_poly.type
_entity_poly.pdbx_seq_one_letter_code
_entity_poly.pdbx_strand_id
1 'polypeptide(L)'
;VALKAKINTESTFIFNEMRQTQTGGDVLADFSSRGPSRINYDIKPELTASGVTIFSTVPAYMINKQNPTDYQYAYKRLSGTSMASPQT
;
A
#
# COMPACT_ATOMS: atom_id res chain seq x y z
N VAL A 1 18.28 -8.21 1.91
CA VAL A 1 19.60 -8.87 2.03
C VAL A 1 19.51 -10.36 2.40
N ALA A 2 18.57 -10.80 3.25
CA ALA A 2 18.44 -12.21 3.67
C ALA A 2 18.07 -13.23 2.57
N LEU A 3 17.46 -12.82 1.45
CA LEU A 3 17.05 -13.73 0.37
C LEU A 3 18.24 -14.13 -0.54
N LYS A 4 19.22 -13.24 -0.71
CA LYS A 4 20.36 -13.45 -1.62
C LYS A 4 21.32 -14.55 -1.12
N ALA A 5 21.38 -14.75 0.20
CA ALA A 5 22.21 -15.77 0.84
C ALA A 5 21.61 -17.19 0.78
N LYS A 6 20.33 -17.34 0.40
CA LYS A 6 19.62 -18.63 0.37
C LYS A 6 19.50 -19.26 -1.02
N ILE A 7 20.04 -18.64 -2.06
CA ILE A 7 19.97 -19.14 -3.44
C ILE A 7 21.11 -20.13 -3.65
N ASN A 8 20.83 -21.43 -3.49
CA ASN A 8 21.61 -22.51 -4.11
C ASN A 8 20.76 -23.11 -5.23
N THR A 9 21.39 -23.52 -6.32
CA THR A 9 20.79 -23.83 -7.63
C THR A 9 19.69 -24.92 -7.66
N GLU A 10 19.38 -25.56 -6.53
CA GLU A 10 18.33 -26.60 -6.39
C GLU A 10 17.32 -26.36 -5.26
N SER A 11 17.29 -25.16 -4.64
CA SER A 11 16.35 -24.89 -3.56
C SER A 11 14.93 -24.60 -4.08
N THR A 12 13.99 -25.52 -3.88
CA THR A 12 12.55 -25.28 -4.10
C THR A 12 11.99 -24.38 -2.99
N PHE A 13 11.59 -23.16 -3.34
CA PHE A 13 10.90 -22.25 -2.42
C PHE A 13 9.39 -22.40 -2.58
N ILE A 14 8.73 -22.94 -1.56
CA ILE A 14 7.27 -22.95 -1.49
C ILE A 14 6.84 -21.72 -0.68
N PHE A 15 6.32 -20.70 -1.36
CA PHE A 15 5.72 -19.52 -0.73
C PHE A 15 4.29 -19.84 -0.28
N ASN A 16 4.15 -20.81 0.62
CA ASN A 16 2.84 -21.29 1.05
C ASN A 16 2.11 -20.28 1.95
N GLU A 17 2.86 -19.38 2.57
CA GLU A 17 2.34 -18.32 3.42
C GLU A 17 2.97 -17.00 2.97
N MET A 18 2.14 -16.11 2.42
CA MET A 18 2.51 -14.71 2.24
C MET A 18 2.83 -14.15 3.62
N ARG A 19 4.12 -14.08 3.96
CA ARG A 19 4.57 -13.53 5.25
C ARG A 19 4.00 -12.12 5.38
N GLN A 20 3.07 -11.96 6.32
CA GLN A 20 2.61 -10.65 6.76
C GLN A 20 3.83 -9.93 7.34
N THR A 21 4.41 -9.04 6.56
CA THR A 21 5.42 -8.13 7.09
C THR A 21 4.67 -7.10 7.89
N GLN A 22 4.77 -7.17 9.22
CA GLN A 22 4.28 -6.10 10.07
C GLN A 22 5.19 -4.90 9.83
N THR A 23 4.72 -3.94 9.03
CA THR A 23 5.26 -2.59 9.08
C THR A 23 5.01 -2.04 10.47
N GLY A 24 5.97 -1.34 11.05
CA GLY A 24 5.73 -0.59 12.29
C GLY A 24 4.48 0.26 12.14
N GLY A 25 3.56 0.16 13.10
CA GLY A 25 2.40 1.04 13.17
C GLY A 25 2.81 2.42 13.67
N ASP A 26 1.89 3.38 13.57
CA ASP A 26 2.04 4.71 14.17
C ASP A 26 3.29 5.49 13.73
N VAL A 27 3.66 5.33 12.46
CA VAL A 27 4.73 6.08 11.81
C VAL A 27 4.20 6.76 10.56
N LEU A 28 4.72 7.97 10.29
CA LEU A 28 4.42 8.65 9.04
C LEU A 28 5.07 7.89 7.88
N ALA A 29 4.27 7.63 6.84
CA ALA A 29 4.78 7.07 5.59
C ALA A 29 5.87 7.98 5.00
N ASP A 30 6.89 7.37 4.42
CA ASP A 30 8.01 8.06 3.78
C ASP A 30 7.57 8.95 2.60
N PHE A 31 6.55 8.50 1.85
CA PHE A 31 5.93 9.22 0.75
C PHE A 31 4.92 10.30 1.18
N SER A 32 4.63 10.44 2.48
CA SER A 32 3.71 11.48 2.96
C SER A 32 4.34 12.86 2.78
N SER A 33 3.67 13.74 2.02
CA SER A 33 4.12 15.12 1.82
C SER A 33 4.22 15.86 3.15
N ARG A 34 5.29 16.64 3.31
CA ARG A 34 5.57 17.42 4.53
C ARG A 34 5.51 18.90 4.22
N GLY A 35 4.96 19.66 5.16
CA GLY A 35 5.02 21.11 5.13
C GLY A 35 6.42 21.66 5.49
N PRO A 36 6.53 22.99 5.65
CA PRO A 36 5.47 23.98 5.49
C PRO A 36 5.05 24.18 4.03
N SER A 37 3.92 24.85 3.80
CA SER A 37 3.47 25.20 2.44
C SER A 37 4.55 26.01 1.72
N ARG A 38 4.90 25.62 0.49
CA ARG A 38 5.96 26.28 -0.28
C ARG A 38 5.66 27.74 -0.66
N ILE A 39 4.39 28.13 -0.63
CA ILE A 39 3.95 29.47 -1.06
C ILE A 39 3.76 30.38 0.15
N ASN A 40 2.91 29.97 1.09
CA ASN A 40 2.48 30.81 2.20
C ASN A 40 3.23 30.51 3.52
N TYR A 41 4.06 29.47 3.54
CA TYR A 41 4.74 28.98 4.76
C TYR A 41 3.79 28.54 5.89
N ASP A 42 2.54 28.26 5.57
CA ASP A 42 1.55 27.75 6.51
C ASP A 42 1.89 26.34 7.02
N ILE A 43 1.38 26.01 8.21
CA ILE A 43 1.47 24.67 8.81
C ILE A 43 0.63 23.68 7.99
N LYS A 44 1.28 22.63 7.48
CA LYS A 44 0.67 21.54 6.70
C LYS A 44 1.41 20.22 6.98
N PRO A 45 0.76 19.05 6.86
CA PRO A 45 -0.69 18.85 6.66
C PRO A 45 -1.49 19.14 7.94
N GLU A 46 -2.79 19.36 7.82
CA GLU A 46 -3.69 19.67 8.94
C GLU A 46 -4.04 18.45 9.78
N LEU A 47 -4.21 17.30 9.11
CA LEU A 47 -4.62 16.05 9.71
C LEU A 47 -3.82 14.90 9.09
N THR A 48 -3.64 13.84 9.87
CA THR A 48 -3.06 12.58 9.41
C THR A 48 -4.07 11.47 9.64
N ALA A 49 -4.12 10.50 8.74
CA ALA A 49 -5.01 9.34 8.81
C ALA A 49 -4.31 8.11 8.19
N SER A 50 -4.93 6.94 8.28
CA SER A 50 -4.31 5.70 7.83
C SER A 50 -4.25 5.64 6.29
N GLY A 51 -3.03 5.67 5.74
CA GLY A 51 -2.83 5.69 4.28
C GLY A 51 -2.01 4.53 3.74
N VAL A 52 -1.52 3.62 4.58
CA VAL A 52 -0.59 2.56 4.17
C VAL A 52 -1.30 1.21 4.21
N THR A 53 -1.24 0.46 3.10
CA THR A 53 -1.79 -0.91 3.01
C THR A 53 -3.29 -0.98 3.31
N ILE A 54 -4.04 0.02 2.86
CA ILE A 54 -5.50 0.07 3.00
C ILE A 54 -6.12 -0.92 2.02
N PHE A 55 -6.94 -1.84 2.54
CA PHE A 55 -7.69 -2.79 1.72
C PHE A 55 -9.03 -2.19 1.32
N SER A 56 -9.20 -1.89 0.04
CA SER A 56 -10.41 -1.25 -0.48
C SER A 56 -10.83 -1.86 -1.82
N THR A 57 -12.04 -1.51 -2.25
CA THR A 57 -12.61 -1.92 -3.53
C THR A 57 -11.85 -1.29 -4.69
N VAL A 58 -11.82 -2.02 -5.79
CA VAL A 58 -11.16 -1.60 -7.02
C VAL A 58 -12.08 -1.84 -8.22
N PRO A 59 -12.15 -0.91 -9.19
CA PRO A 59 -13.12 -1.03 -10.27
C PRO A 59 -12.84 -2.23 -11.18
N ALA A 60 -13.87 -3.01 -11.49
CA ALA A 60 -13.73 -4.23 -12.29
C ALA A 60 -13.10 -3.98 -13.68
N TYR A 61 -13.44 -2.87 -14.34
CA TYR A 61 -12.87 -2.48 -15.63
C TYR A 61 -11.37 -2.15 -15.59
N MET A 62 -10.77 -1.96 -14.41
CA MET A 62 -9.33 -1.75 -14.28
C MET A 62 -8.56 -3.06 -14.13
N ILE A 63 -9.20 -4.11 -13.60
CA ILE A 63 -8.50 -5.32 -13.16
C ILE A 63 -8.88 -6.56 -13.97
N ASN A 64 -10.14 -6.67 -14.40
CA ASN A 64 -10.60 -7.73 -15.27
C ASN A 64 -11.58 -7.16 -16.31
N LYS A 65 -11.01 -6.57 -17.38
CA LYS A 65 -11.79 -5.95 -18.47
C LYS A 65 -12.64 -6.97 -19.22
N GLN A 66 -12.15 -8.19 -19.34
CA GLN A 66 -12.78 -9.26 -20.11
C GLN A 66 -13.93 -9.90 -19.34
N ASN A 67 -13.82 -10.03 -18.02
CA ASN A 67 -14.85 -10.60 -17.15
C ASN A 67 -15.13 -9.66 -15.95
N PRO A 68 -15.91 -8.59 -16.15
CA PRO A 68 -16.16 -7.58 -15.11
C PRO A 68 -17.01 -8.11 -13.93
N THR A 69 -17.63 -9.28 -14.07
CA THR A 69 -18.40 -9.96 -13.01
C THR A 69 -17.54 -10.90 -12.17
N ASP A 70 -16.26 -11.07 -12.51
CA ASP A 70 -15.32 -11.84 -11.71
C ASP A 70 -14.82 -11.01 -10.51
N TYR A 71 -15.34 -11.35 -9.34
CA TYR A 71 -15.02 -10.67 -8.08
C TYR A 71 -13.73 -11.17 -7.41
N GLN A 72 -13.02 -12.14 -8.01
CA GLN A 72 -11.76 -12.65 -7.44
C GLN A 72 -10.74 -11.54 -7.18
N TYR A 73 -10.80 -10.44 -7.95
CA TYR A 73 -9.89 -9.29 -7.84
C TYR A 73 -10.59 -7.98 -7.43
N ALA A 74 -11.77 -8.06 -6.80
CA ALA A 74 -12.59 -6.89 -6.47
C ALA A 74 -11.99 -6.00 -5.37
N TYR A 75 -11.00 -6.50 -4.61
CA TYR A 75 -10.35 -5.77 -3.54
C TYR A 75 -8.83 -5.82 -3.65
N LYS A 76 -8.17 -4.72 -3.30
CA LYS A 76 -6.71 -4.61 -3.32
C LYS A 76 -6.21 -3.77 -2.14
N ARG A 77 -4.99 -4.09 -1.68
CA ARG A 77 -4.24 -3.25 -0.73
C ARG A 77 -3.47 -2.18 -1.49
N LEU A 78 -3.74 -0.92 -1.17
CA LEU A 78 -3.09 0.24 -1.77
C LEU A 78 -2.53 1.16 -0.68
N SER A 79 -1.47 1.89 -1.02
CA SER A 79 -0.81 2.85 -0.13
C SER A 79 -0.74 4.21 -0.81
N GLY A 80 -1.08 5.28 -0.10
CA GLY A 80 -1.02 6.63 -0.61
C GLY A 80 -1.75 7.63 0.28
N THR A 81 -1.44 8.91 0.13
CA THR A 81 -2.23 9.99 0.76
C THR A 81 -3.66 10.00 0.23
N SER A 82 -3.89 9.60 -1.03
CA SER A 82 -5.22 9.38 -1.61
C SER A 82 -6.05 8.32 -0.87
N MET A 83 -5.40 7.42 -0.11
CA MET A 83 -6.08 6.41 0.70
C MET A 83 -6.33 6.91 2.13
N ALA A 84 -5.59 7.92 2.59
CA ALA A 84 -5.82 8.60 3.86
C ALA A 84 -6.93 9.66 3.77
N SER A 85 -7.03 10.40 2.65
CA SER A 85 -8.05 11.45 2.45
C SER A 85 -9.52 11.03 2.66
N PRO A 86 -10.00 9.83 2.28
CA PRO A 86 -11.38 9.43 2.56
C PRO A 86 -11.64 9.03 4.02
N GLN A 87 -10.60 8.97 4.86
CA GLN A 87 -10.72 8.56 6.27
C GLN A 87 -10.74 9.73 7.25
N THR A 88 -10.41 10.93 6.77
CA THR A 88 -10.46 12.18 7.53
C THR A 88 -11.86 12.77 7.53
#